data_AF-A0A8K0WLW1-F1
#
_entry.id   AF-A0A8K0WLW1-F1
#
_cell.length_a   1.000
_cell.length_b   1.000
_cell.length_c   1.000
_cell.angle_alpha   90.00
_cell.angle_beta   90.00
_cell.angle_gamma   90.00
#
_symmetry.space_group_name_H-M   'P 1'
#
loop_
_entity.id
_entity.type
_entity.pdbx_description
1 polymer ?
#
loop_
_entity_poly.entity_id
_entity_poly.type
_entity_poly.pdbx_seq_one_letter_code
_entity_poly.pdbx_strand_id
1 'polypeptide(L)'
;MRSHDRQRQYELRRRVLHGFEQITSPGSPAFMGRLEGSVNPRLSVEGVGLVDVSLTESGARQLIAEASQAPYGRGSETLVDTAVRNTWELDARQFVFLNPQ
;
A
#
# COMPACT_ATOMS: atom_id res chain seq x y z
N MET A 1 39.68 -13.18 -0.92
CA MET A 1 38.22 -13.42 -0.98
C MET A 1 37.44 -12.09 -0.90
N ARG A 2 37.66 -11.14 -1.81
CA ARG A 2 36.98 -9.81 -1.84
C ARG A 2 36.71 -9.26 -3.25
N SER A 3 37.33 -9.80 -4.30
CA SER A 3 37.14 -9.29 -5.68
C SER A 3 35.90 -9.87 -6.38
N HIS A 4 35.54 -11.13 -6.10
CA HIS A 4 34.44 -11.81 -6.78
C HIS A 4 33.06 -11.26 -6.38
N ASP A 5 32.91 -10.80 -5.14
CA ASP A 5 31.67 -10.15 -4.67
C ASP A 5 31.46 -8.77 -5.30
N ARG A 6 32.54 -8.00 -5.46
CA ARG A 6 32.46 -6.71 -6.17
C ARG A 6 32.13 -6.91 -7.65
N GLN A 7 32.66 -7.95 -8.28
CA GLN A 7 32.36 -8.30 -9.67
C GLN A 7 30.87 -8.64 -9.84
N ARG A 8 30.32 -9.47 -8.94
CA ARG A 8 28.89 -9.82 -8.94
C ARG A 8 27.98 -8.61 -8.72
N GLN A 9 28.33 -7.74 -7.79
CA GLN A 9 27.58 -6.50 -7.55
C GLN A 9 27.62 -5.58 -8.78
N TYR A 10 28.76 -5.49 -9.47
CA TYR A 10 28.89 -4.69 -10.68
C TYR A 10 28.04 -5.22 -11.85
N GLU A 11 28.03 -6.54 -12.03
CA GLU A 11 27.22 -7.19 -13.08
C GLU A 11 25.73 -7.08 -12.79
N LEU A 12 25.31 -7.27 -11.53
CA LEU A 12 23.92 -7.09 -11.14
C LEU A 12 23.46 -5.64 -11.37
N ARG A 13 24.26 -4.66 -10.95
CA ARG A 13 23.98 -3.24 -11.18
C ARG A 13 23.83 -2.93 -12.66
N ARG A 14 24.75 -3.43 -13.50
CA ARG A 14 24.70 -3.24 -14.97
C ARG A 14 23.44 -3.84 -15.59
N ARG A 15 23.06 -5.06 -15.19
CA ARG A 15 21.87 -5.74 -15.73
C ARG A 15 20.57 -5.03 -15.34
N VAL A 16 20.48 -4.55 -14.10
CA VAL A 16 19.31 -3.81 -13.61
C VAL A 16 19.16 -2.48 -14.35
N LEU A 17 20.24 -1.69 -14.46
CA LEU A 17 20.21 -0.41 -15.18
C LEU A 17 19.84 -0.59 -16.66
N HIS A 18 20.43 -1.59 -17.31
CA HIS A 18 20.10 -1.90 -18.70
C HIS A 18 18.62 -2.30 -18.87
N GLY A 19 18.06 -3.06 -17.93
CA GLY A 19 16.63 -3.40 -17.94
C GLY A 19 15.73 -2.17 -17.84
N PHE A 20 16.10 -1.16 -17.05
CA PHE A 20 15.34 0.09 -16.94
C PHE A 20 15.43 0.95 -18.20
N GLU A 21 16.59 1.02 -18.85
CA GLU A 21 16.77 1.76 -20.11
C GLU A 21 15.92 1.20 -21.27
N GLN A 22 15.53 -0.09 -21.20
CA GLN A 22 14.69 -0.73 -22.23
C GLN A 22 13.18 -0.54 -21.99
N ILE A 23 12.76 0.08 -20.89
CA ILE A 23 11.34 0.37 -20.64
C ILE A 23 10.96 1.63 -21.42
N THR A 24 10.25 1.45 -22.53
CA THR A 24 9.79 2.55 -23.41
C THR A 24 8.34 2.98 -23.15
N SER A 25 7.63 2.30 -22.24
CA SER A 25 6.28 2.71 -21.83
C SER A 25 6.34 3.86 -20.81
N PRO A 26 5.44 4.86 -20.87
CA PRO A 26 5.45 6.04 -19.99
C PRO A 26 5.05 5.76 -18.52
N GLY A 27 5.15 4.52 -18.05
CA GLY A 27 4.85 4.16 -16.67
C GLY A 27 6.00 4.51 -15.72
N SER A 28 5.67 4.98 -14.51
CA SER A 28 6.65 5.14 -13.44
C SER A 28 7.17 3.78 -12.97
N PRO A 29 8.50 3.58 -12.83
CA PRO A 29 9.02 2.37 -12.22
C PRO A 29 8.57 2.28 -10.76
N ALA A 30 8.24 1.08 -10.30
CA ALA A 30 8.04 0.78 -8.88
C ALA A 30 9.30 0.11 -8.32
N PHE A 31 9.75 0.55 -7.15
CA PHE A 31 10.84 -0.07 -6.41
C PHE A 31 10.29 -0.64 -5.09
N MET A 32 10.79 -1.80 -4.69
CA MET A 32 10.48 -2.42 -3.41
C MET A 32 11.77 -2.59 -2.62
N GLY A 33 11.79 -2.08 -1.39
CA GLY A 33 12.86 -2.30 -0.42
C GLY A 33 12.26 -2.78 0.89
N ARG A 34 13.03 -3.54 1.66
CA ARG A 34 12.66 -3.86 3.04
C ARG A 34 12.87 -2.60 3.88
N LEU A 35 11.83 -2.14 4.55
CA LEU A 35 11.96 -1.18 5.64
C LEU A 35 12.52 -1.93 6.85
N GLU A 36 13.60 -1.43 7.42
CA GLU A 36 14.13 -1.94 8.69
C GLU A 36 13.19 -1.46 9.81
N GLY A 37 12.46 -2.41 10.42
CA GLY A 37 11.45 -2.15 11.45
C GLY A 37 10.00 -2.15 10.94
N SER A 38 9.04 -2.15 11.87
CA SER A 38 7.62 -1.97 11.58
C SER A 38 7.29 -0.48 11.64
N VAL A 39 6.88 0.10 10.51
CA VAL A 39 6.33 1.45 10.49
C VAL A 39 4.85 1.34 10.85
N ASN A 40 4.51 1.64 12.10
CA ASN A 40 3.11 1.82 12.48
C ASN A 40 2.66 3.23 12.03
N PRO A 41 1.68 3.34 11.12
CA PRO A 41 1.22 4.64 10.61
C PRO A 41 0.48 5.47 11.68
N ARG A 42 0.24 4.90 12.86
CA ARG A 42 -0.56 5.46 13.94
C ARG A 42 -1.89 6.00 13.40
N LEU A 43 -2.59 5.15 12.65
CA LEU A 43 -3.90 5.43 12.11
C LEU A 43 -4.90 5.55 13.26
N SER A 44 -5.59 6.68 13.34
CA SER A 44 -6.70 6.90 14.27
C SER A 44 -7.96 7.19 13.48
N VAL A 45 -9.02 6.43 13.72
CA VAL A 45 -10.32 6.56 13.05
C VAL A 45 -11.33 7.09 14.05
N GLU A 46 -12.17 8.06 13.64
CA GLU A 46 -13.28 8.56 14.44
C GLU A 46 -14.23 7.41 14.82
N GLY A 47 -14.74 7.38 16.06
CA GLY A 47 -15.59 6.28 16.55
C GLY A 47 -14.86 4.99 16.94
N VAL A 48 -13.62 4.76 16.45
CA VAL A 48 -12.84 3.53 16.73
C VAL A 48 -11.60 3.80 17.60
N GLY A 49 -10.90 4.91 17.34
CA GLY A 49 -9.62 5.24 17.97
C GLY A 49 -8.42 4.70 17.18
N LEU A 50 -7.32 4.41 17.90
CA LEU A 50 -6.09 3.91 17.30
C LEU A 50 -6.28 2.50 16.73
N VAL A 51 -5.95 2.33 15.45
CA VAL A 51 -5.99 1.06 14.73
C VAL A 51 -4.60 0.44 14.77
N ASP A 52 -4.51 -0.76 15.33
CA ASP A 52 -3.30 -1.57 15.27
C ASP A 52 -3.13 -2.17 13.86
N VAL A 53 -1.87 -2.34 13.44
CA VAL A 53 -1.51 -3.03 12.20
C VAL A 53 -1.91 -4.52 12.29
N SER A 54 -1.95 -5.09 13.49
CA SER A 54 -2.50 -6.42 13.74
C SER A 54 -4.02 -6.34 13.95
N LEU A 55 -4.76 -6.15 12.86
CA LEU A 55 -6.21 -5.96 12.92
C LEU A 55 -6.93 -7.21 13.46
N THR A 56 -7.59 -7.07 14.61
CA THR A 56 -8.44 -8.12 15.18
C THR A 56 -9.82 -8.15 14.53
N GLU A 57 -10.54 -9.25 14.66
CA GLU A 57 -11.91 -9.38 14.12
C GLU A 57 -12.87 -8.33 14.74
N SER A 58 -12.74 -8.07 16.05
CA SER A 58 -13.54 -7.02 16.71
C SER A 58 -13.18 -5.62 16.18
N GLY A 59 -11.90 -5.32 16.00
CA GLY A 59 -11.46 -4.05 15.42
C GLY A 59 -11.93 -3.88 13.98
N ALA A 60 -11.90 -4.96 13.19
CA ALA A 60 -12.42 -4.95 11.82
C ALA A 60 -13.93 -4.64 11.80
N ARG A 61 -14.72 -5.22 12.71
CA ARG A 61 -16.16 -4.92 12.82
C ARG A 61 -16.44 -3.46 13.19
N GLN A 62 -15.63 -2.88 14.08
CA GLN A 62 -15.75 -1.46 14.44
C GLN A 62 -15.44 -0.57 13.25
N LEU A 63 -14.38 -0.86 12.48
CA LEU A 63 -14.07 -0.13 11.26
C LEU A 63 -15.17 -0.24 10.21
N ILE A 64 -15.76 -1.43 10.05
CA ILE A 64 -16.89 -1.65 9.13
C ILE A 64 -18.10 -0.81 9.54
N ALA A 65 -18.35 -0.62 10.84
CA ALA A 65 -19.47 0.17 11.33
C ALA A 65 -19.34 1.66 10.98
N GLU A 66 -18.11 2.17 10.88
CA GLU A 66 -17.83 3.56 10.49
C GLU A 66 -17.66 3.74 8.96
N ALA A 67 -17.42 2.64 8.23
CA ALA A 67 -17.13 2.64 6.81
C ALA A 67 -18.38 2.45 5.95
N SER A 68 -18.24 2.72 4.66
CA SER A 68 -19.25 2.43 3.63
C SER A 68 -18.74 1.39 2.64
N GLN A 69 -19.64 0.75 1.89
CA GLN A 69 -19.24 -0.16 0.83
C GLN A 69 -18.51 0.61 -0.28
N ALA A 70 -17.29 0.16 -0.60
CA ALA A 70 -16.44 0.83 -1.56
C ALA A 70 -17.00 0.66 -2.97
N PRO A 71 -17.29 1.75 -3.69
CA PRO A 71 -17.74 1.66 -5.06
C PRO A 71 -16.58 1.30 -6.00
N TYR A 72 -16.93 0.97 -7.23
CA TYR A 72 -15.99 0.78 -8.33
C TYR A 72 -16.51 1.48 -9.59
N GLY A 73 -15.57 1.87 -10.45
CA GLY A 73 -15.88 2.48 -11.74
C GLY A 73 -16.25 1.43 -12.78
N ARG A 74 -17.31 1.70 -13.55
CA ARG A 74 -17.70 0.93 -14.73
C ARG A 74 -17.95 1.89 -15.90
N GLY A 75 -16.88 2.24 -16.62
CA GLY A 75 -16.94 3.30 -17.63
C GLY A 75 -17.15 4.66 -16.98
N SER A 76 -18.28 5.31 -17.28
CA SER A 76 -18.69 6.58 -16.66
C SER A 76 -19.51 6.43 -15.37
N GLU A 77 -19.85 5.20 -14.97
CA GLU A 77 -20.66 4.91 -13.79
C GLU A 77 -19.81 4.59 -12.56
N THR A 78 -20.35 4.93 -11.38
CA THR A 78 -19.81 4.55 -10.07
C THR A 78 -20.84 3.68 -9.36
N LEU A 79 -20.54 2.40 -9.17
CA LEU A 79 -21.49 1.40 -8.69
C LEU A 79 -20.97 0.70 -7.43
N VAL A 80 -21.90 0.18 -6.62
CA VAL A 80 -21.61 -0.69 -5.48
C VAL A 80 -22.13 -2.10 -5.80
N ASP A 81 -21.21 -3.07 -5.90
CA ASP A 81 -21.53 -4.49 -6.13
C ASP A 81 -20.51 -5.36 -5.38
N THR A 82 -20.95 -6.07 -4.36
CA THR A 82 -20.08 -6.91 -3.53
C THR A 82 -19.63 -8.20 -4.21
N ALA A 83 -20.26 -8.61 -5.32
CA ALA A 83 -19.77 -9.71 -6.14
C ALA A 83 -18.51 -9.31 -6.94
N VAL A 84 -18.31 -8.01 -7.17
CA VAL A 84 -17.13 -7.45 -7.85
C VAL A 84 -16.13 -6.91 -6.84
N ARG A 85 -16.58 -6.14 -5.85
CA ARG A 85 -15.75 -5.47 -4.84
C ARG A 85 -16.40 -5.54 -3.47
N ASN A 86 -16.11 -6.62 -2.73
CA ASN A 86 -16.47 -6.76 -1.33
C ASN A 86 -15.42 -6.06 -0.46
N THR A 87 -15.46 -4.72 -0.43
CA THR A 87 -14.47 -3.90 0.27
C THR A 87 -15.18 -2.73 0.93
N TRP A 88 -14.65 -2.29 2.06
CA TRP A 88 -15.15 -1.13 2.79
C TRP A 88 -14.17 0.04 2.62
N GLU A 89 -14.68 1.26 2.56
CA GLU A 89 -13.87 2.48 2.52
C GLU A 89 -14.34 3.49 3.56
N LEU A 90 -13.36 4.23 4.10
CA LEU A 90 -13.56 5.38 4.97
C LEU A 90 -13.34 6.66 4.17
N ASP A 91 -14.17 7.66 4.42
CA ASP A 91 -13.93 9.02 3.95
C ASP A 91 -12.65 9.57 4.61
N ALA A 92 -11.86 10.34 3.85
CA ALA A 92 -10.60 10.90 4.34
C ALA A 92 -10.75 11.80 5.58
N ARG A 93 -11.96 12.32 5.83
CA ARG A 93 -12.28 13.13 7.02
C ARG A 93 -12.47 12.28 8.28
N GLN A 94 -12.68 10.97 8.14
CA GLN A 94 -12.95 10.07 9.26
C GLN A 94 -11.68 9.54 9.93
N PHE A 95 -10.49 9.84 9.41
CA PHE A 95 -9.25 9.33 10.00
C PHE A 95 -8.08 10.28 9.85
N VAL A 96 -7.09 10.10 10.73
CA VAL A 96 -5.83 10.83 10.71
C VAL A 96 -4.66 9.89 10.97
N PHE A 97 -3.49 10.25 10.43
CA PHE A 97 -2.23 9.62 10.79
C PHE A 97 -1.55 10.46 11.87
N LEU A 98 -1.31 9.86 13.04
CA LEU A 98 -0.63 10.53 14.17
C LEU A 98 0.91 10.47 14.06
N ASN A 99 1.39 10.08 12.89
CA ASN A 99 2.78 9.95 12.47
C ASN A 99 2.89 10.49 11.01
N PRO A 100 2.90 11.82 10.81
CA PRO A 100 3.24 12.41 9.52
C PRO A 100 4.77 12.61 9.47
N GLN A 101 5.50 11.64 8.94
CA GLN A 101 6.94 11.76 8.65
C GLN A 101 7.16 11.58 7.16
#